data_AF-A0A135U4A0-F1
#
_entry.id   AF-A0A135U4A0-F1
#
_cell.length_a   1.000
_cell.length_b   1.000
_cell.length_c   1.000
_cell.angle_alpha   90.00
_cell.angle_beta   90.00
_cell.angle_gamma   90.00
#
_symmetry.space_group_name_H-M   'P 1'
#
loop_
_entity.id
_entity.type
_entity.pdbx_description
1 polymer ?
#
loop_
_entity_poly.entity_id
_entity_poly.type
_entity_poly.pdbx_seq_one_letter_code
_entity_poly.pdbx_strand_id
1 'polypeptide(L)'
;MSWGTLWTLDFTRVHCRFHRVSGSETVKARCGSGGVDMRQVVIAGLRILAHLTAPEERPALEWVLPTYPRPSIDAIGLRSMSYASAMRAIAAQLGITTEYLMDENAQSPFYSIANNRLSEHDNDSSDDDTALQKITLDLRPTFIQRARAHHPCFDLMPWPSFRSNAITLASGASPQIDEDDLCIDMLSGGVRCWGSGMGSMHGRGNGVPWDGRSWEAMPWFLEKWKLVIRDD
;
A
#
# COMPACT_ATOMS: atom_id res chain seq x y z
N MET A 1 -4.79 -28.09 8.37
CA MET A 1 -4.18 -26.74 8.27
C MET A 1 -3.41 -26.69 6.95
N SER A 2 -3.97 -26.02 5.94
CA SER A 2 -3.33 -25.86 4.62
C SER A 2 -3.53 -24.41 4.19
N TRP A 3 -2.42 -23.76 3.87
CA TRP A 3 -2.33 -22.33 3.58
C TRP A 3 -2.86 -22.06 2.16
N GLY A 4 -3.77 -21.09 2.03
CA GLY A 4 -4.24 -20.59 0.73
C GLY A 4 -3.23 -19.61 0.14
N THR A 5 -2.78 -19.90 -1.07
CA THR A 5 -1.90 -19.02 -1.86
C THR A 5 -2.68 -17.79 -2.33
N LEU A 6 -2.26 -16.61 -1.87
CA LEU A 6 -2.74 -15.32 -2.37
C LEU A 6 -2.12 -15.07 -3.76
N TRP A 7 -2.95 -14.88 -4.78
CA TRP A 7 -2.49 -14.45 -6.11
C TRP A 7 -2.54 -12.93 -6.19
N THR A 8 -1.41 -12.30 -6.51
CA THR A 8 -1.34 -10.90 -6.95
C THR A 8 -1.19 -10.89 -8.47
N LEU A 9 -2.11 -10.22 -9.16
CA LEU A 9 -2.02 -9.98 -10.61
C LEU A 9 -1.26 -8.67 -10.83
N ASP A 10 -0.02 -8.77 -11.31
CA ASP A 10 0.78 -7.64 -11.78
C ASP A 10 0.44 -7.36 -13.26
N PHE A 11 -0.12 -6.19 -13.55
CA PHE A 11 -0.51 -5.75 -14.89
C PHE A 11 0.54 -4.85 -15.56
N THR A 12 1.81 -4.97 -15.20
CA THR A 12 2.87 -4.22 -15.91
C THR A 12 3.55 -5.06 -16.98
N ARG A 13 3.16 -4.78 -18.24
CA ARG A 13 3.72 -5.27 -19.52
C ARG A 13 3.46 -6.73 -19.88
N VAL A 14 2.40 -6.96 -20.64
CA VAL A 14 2.36 -8.08 -21.59
C VAL A 14 2.09 -7.55 -22.99
N HIS A 15 3.13 -7.50 -23.82
CA HIS A 15 2.94 -7.45 -25.28
C HIS A 15 2.44 -8.82 -25.72
N CYS A 16 1.12 -9.06 -25.63
CA CYS A 16 0.49 -10.25 -26.20
C CYS A 16 0.44 -10.11 -27.72
N ARG A 17 1.37 -10.76 -28.42
CA ARG A 17 1.27 -10.98 -29.86
C ARG A 17 0.34 -12.18 -30.09
N PHE A 18 -0.94 -11.93 -30.39
CA PHE A 18 -1.91 -12.98 -30.66
C PHE A 18 -1.64 -13.63 -32.02
N HIS A 19 -1.26 -14.91 -32.02
CA HIS A 19 -1.33 -15.74 -33.22
C HIS A 19 -2.72 -16.37 -33.31
N ARG A 20 -3.36 -16.22 -34.48
CA ARG A 20 -4.64 -16.84 -34.80
C ARG A 20 -4.45 -18.35 -34.91
N VAL A 21 -4.88 -19.11 -33.91
CA VAL A 21 -5.04 -20.56 -34.04
C VAL A 21 -6.35 -20.82 -34.77
N SER A 22 -6.24 -21.38 -35.97
CA SER A 22 -7.37 -21.86 -36.77
C SER A 22 -8.04 -23.03 -36.04
N GLY A 23 -9.10 -22.77 -35.27
CA GLY A 23 -9.91 -23.84 -34.70
C GLY A 23 -10.78 -23.54 -33.48
N SER A 24 -10.80 -22.32 -32.92
CA SER A 24 -11.62 -22.03 -31.72
C SER A 24 -13.02 -21.53 -32.08
N GLU A 25 -14.05 -22.24 -31.60
CA GLU A 25 -15.45 -21.78 -31.61
C GLU A 25 -15.56 -20.38 -31.00
N THR A 26 -16.09 -19.44 -31.77
CA THR A 26 -16.38 -18.09 -31.30
C THR A 26 -17.57 -18.12 -30.34
N VAL A 27 -17.33 -17.93 -29.04
CA VAL A 27 -18.41 -17.71 -28.07
C VAL A 27 -18.89 -16.26 -28.18
N LYS A 28 -20.00 -16.05 -28.89
CA LYS A 28 -20.59 -14.73 -29.12
C LYS A 28 -21.47 -14.36 -27.92
N ALA A 29 -20.99 -13.47 -27.05
CA ALA A 29 -21.82 -12.86 -26.02
C ALA A 29 -22.85 -11.92 -26.70
N ARG A 30 -24.15 -12.20 -26.52
CA ARG A 30 -25.23 -11.39 -27.10
C ARG A 30 -25.64 -10.34 -26.05
N CYS A 31 -25.38 -9.07 -26.33
CA CYS A 31 -25.88 -7.95 -25.54
C CYS A 31 -27.35 -7.69 -25.93
N GLY A 32 -28.29 -8.10 -25.08
CA GLY A 32 -29.65 -7.55 -25.11
C GLY A 32 -29.60 -6.12 -24.55
N SER A 33 -30.53 -5.27 -24.96
CA SER A 33 -30.54 -3.80 -24.85
C SER A 33 -30.55 -3.18 -23.43
N GLY A 34 -29.91 -3.80 -22.44
CA GLY A 34 -29.83 -3.30 -21.07
C GLY A 34 -28.63 -3.87 -20.34
N GLY A 35 -27.52 -3.14 -20.37
CA GLY A 35 -26.35 -3.36 -19.51
C GLY A 35 -25.53 -4.63 -19.80
N VAL A 36 -24.24 -4.57 -19.46
CA VAL A 36 -23.39 -5.77 -19.46
C VAL A 36 -23.72 -6.57 -18.20
N ASP A 37 -24.27 -7.77 -18.37
CA ASP A 37 -24.49 -8.70 -17.26
C ASP A 37 -23.14 -9.23 -16.76
N MET A 38 -22.64 -8.65 -15.66
CA MET A 38 -21.37 -9.02 -15.04
C MET A 38 -21.33 -10.49 -14.62
N ARG A 39 -22.47 -11.11 -14.29
CA ARG A 39 -22.54 -12.54 -13.99
C ARG A 39 -22.20 -13.37 -15.23
N GLN A 40 -22.67 -12.94 -16.40
CA GLN A 40 -22.31 -13.60 -17.67
C GLN A 40 -20.86 -13.37 -18.05
N VAL A 41 -20.30 -12.19 -17.77
CA VAL A 41 -18.87 -11.90 -18.00
C VAL A 41 -18.00 -12.84 -17.16
N VAL A 42 -18.30 -12.98 -15.86
CA VAL A 42 -17.57 -13.88 -14.96
C VAL A 42 -17.70 -15.33 -15.40
N ILE A 43 -18.91 -15.79 -15.75
CA ILE A 43 -19.14 -17.17 -16.22
C ILE A 43 -18.39 -17.43 -17.53
N ALA A 44 -18.39 -16.48 -18.46
CA ALA A 44 -17.65 -16.60 -19.72
C ALA A 44 -16.13 -16.67 -19.47
N GLY A 45 -15.60 -15.82 -18.57
CA GLY A 45 -14.20 -15.86 -18.16
C GLY A 45 -13.80 -17.20 -17.54
N LEU A 46 -14.60 -17.71 -16.60
CA LEU A 46 -14.37 -19.03 -15.97
C LEU A 46 -14.40 -20.17 -16.99
N ARG A 47 -15.30 -20.11 -17.97
CA ARG A 47 -15.35 -21.11 -19.05
C ARG A 47 -14.10 -21.06 -19.92
N ILE A 48 -13.62 -19.87 -20.29
CA ILE A 48 -12.38 -19.73 -21.06
C ILE A 48 -11.21 -20.33 -20.26
N LEU A 49 -11.07 -19.96 -18.99
CA LEU A 49 -10.02 -20.48 -18.11
C LEU A 49 -10.09 -22.01 -17.95
N ALA A 50 -11.30 -22.57 -17.83
CA ALA A 50 -11.50 -24.02 -17.72
C ALA A 50 -11.11 -24.80 -18.99
N HIS A 51 -11.11 -24.15 -20.16
CA HIS A 51 -10.67 -24.75 -21.43
C HIS A 51 -9.22 -24.43 -21.76
N LEU A 52 -8.52 -23.64 -20.94
CA LEU A 52 -7.06 -23.51 -21.05
C LEU A 52 -6.44 -24.80 -20.52
N THR A 53 -6.03 -25.67 -21.43
CA THR A 53 -5.13 -26.77 -21.08
C THR A 53 -3.80 -26.17 -20.64
N ALA A 54 -3.42 -26.43 -19.38
CA ALA A 54 -2.05 -26.20 -18.96
C ALA A 54 -1.14 -27.04 -19.88
N PRO A 55 -0.05 -26.47 -20.42
CA PRO A 55 0.85 -27.23 -21.27
C PRO A 55 1.32 -28.48 -20.52
N GLU A 56 1.17 -29.64 -21.17
CA GLU A 56 1.39 -30.98 -20.60
C GLU A 56 2.84 -31.19 -20.17
N GLU A 57 3.76 -30.47 -20.80
CA GLU A 57 5.11 -30.27 -20.33
C GLU A 57 5.28 -28.78 -20.03
N ARG A 58 5.36 -28.43 -18.75
CA ARG A 58 6.23 -27.31 -18.40
C ARG A 58 7.60 -27.77 -18.89
N PRO A 59 8.26 -27.12 -19.88
CA PRO A 59 9.68 -27.39 -20.07
C PRO A 59 10.26 -27.28 -18.67
N ALA A 60 11.02 -28.30 -18.25
CA ALA A 60 11.73 -28.20 -16.99
C ALA A 60 12.31 -26.80 -17.01
N LEU A 61 11.90 -25.97 -16.05
CA LEU A 61 12.56 -24.71 -15.83
C LEU A 61 13.94 -25.14 -15.34
N GLU A 62 14.79 -25.51 -16.30
CA GLU A 62 16.17 -25.14 -16.33
C GLU A 62 16.10 -23.61 -16.32
N TRP A 63 15.77 -23.06 -15.15
CA TRP A 63 16.63 -22.05 -14.60
C TRP A 63 18.01 -22.64 -14.83
N VAL A 64 18.64 -22.26 -15.95
CA VAL A 64 20.06 -21.97 -15.92
C VAL A 64 20.10 -21.06 -14.72
N LEU A 65 20.38 -21.64 -13.54
CA LEU A 65 20.64 -20.88 -12.35
C LEU A 65 21.67 -19.91 -12.87
N PRO A 66 21.35 -18.61 -13.01
CA PRO A 66 22.40 -17.69 -13.33
C PRO A 66 23.40 -18.01 -12.24
N THR A 67 24.60 -18.40 -12.62
CA THR A 67 25.71 -18.55 -11.70
C THR A 67 25.98 -17.13 -11.26
N TYR A 68 25.08 -16.60 -10.44
CA TYR A 68 25.25 -15.37 -9.72
C TYR A 68 26.48 -15.69 -8.90
N PRO A 69 27.63 -15.05 -9.20
CA PRO A 69 28.73 -15.14 -8.29
C PRO A 69 28.14 -14.81 -6.93
N ARG A 70 28.41 -15.66 -5.91
CA ARG A 70 27.98 -15.37 -4.54
C ARG A 70 28.27 -13.89 -4.33
N PRO A 71 27.28 -13.06 -3.94
CA PRO A 71 27.53 -11.64 -3.78
C PRO A 71 28.76 -11.54 -2.91
N SER A 72 29.79 -10.88 -3.44
CA SER A 72 30.99 -10.58 -2.66
C SER A 72 30.52 -10.03 -1.31
N ILE A 73 31.30 -10.24 -0.26
CA ILE A 73 31.09 -9.54 1.01
C ILE A 73 31.08 -8.00 0.78
N ASP A 74 31.53 -7.54 -0.40
CA ASP A 74 31.54 -6.16 -0.88
C ASP A 74 30.30 -5.74 -1.72
N ALA A 75 29.28 -6.58 -1.90
CA ALA A 75 28.10 -6.23 -2.70
C ALA A 75 27.03 -5.51 -1.85
N ILE A 76 26.72 -4.26 -2.19
CA ILE A 76 25.62 -3.50 -1.57
C ILE A 76 24.28 -4.10 -2.02
N GLY A 77 23.66 -4.90 -1.15
CA GLY A 77 22.31 -5.42 -1.39
C GLY A 77 21.23 -4.43 -0.94
N LEU A 78 20.60 -3.72 -1.87
CA LEU A 78 19.35 -3.00 -1.59
C LEU A 78 18.20 -4.01 -1.54
N ARG A 79 17.52 -4.12 -0.40
CA ARG A 79 16.23 -4.81 -0.31
C ARG A 79 15.13 -3.77 -0.33
N SER A 80 14.10 -3.95 -1.13
CA SER A 80 12.90 -3.11 -1.07
C SER A 80 11.78 -3.83 -0.35
N MET A 81 10.96 -3.06 0.36
CA MET A 81 9.69 -3.50 0.91
C MET A 81 8.55 -2.90 0.08
N SER A 82 7.54 -3.71 -0.26
CA SER A 82 6.33 -3.19 -0.92
C SER A 82 5.59 -2.24 0.01
N TYR A 83 4.85 -1.28 -0.54
CA TYR A 83 4.01 -0.36 0.24
C TYR A 83 3.14 -1.11 1.25
N ALA A 84 2.38 -2.11 0.79
CA ALA A 84 1.52 -2.91 1.67
C ALA A 84 2.28 -3.61 2.81
N SER A 85 3.48 -4.13 2.55
CA SER A 85 4.30 -4.76 3.59
C SER A 85 4.80 -3.76 4.62
N ALA A 86 5.17 -2.55 4.17
CA ALA A 86 5.61 -1.46 5.02
C ALA A 86 4.46 -0.92 5.88
N MET A 87 3.29 -0.70 5.28
CA MET A 87 2.07 -0.28 5.99
C MET A 87 1.69 -1.29 7.08
N ARG A 88 1.71 -2.59 6.79
CA ARG A 88 1.43 -3.64 7.78
C ARG A 88 2.42 -3.62 8.95
N ALA A 89 3.69 -3.35 8.68
CA ALA A 89 4.72 -3.27 9.73
C ALA A 89 4.52 -2.02 10.62
N ILE A 90 4.18 -0.88 10.04
CA ILE A 90 3.86 0.36 10.78
C ILE A 90 2.58 0.18 11.59
N ALA A 91 1.52 -0.37 10.99
CA ALA A 91 0.25 -0.63 11.65
C ALA A 91 0.44 -1.53 12.89
N ALA A 92 1.24 -2.60 12.77
CA ALA A 92 1.58 -3.46 13.89
C ALA A 92 2.32 -2.71 15.02
N GLN A 93 3.20 -1.76 14.69
CA GLN A 93 3.88 -0.92 15.69
C GLN A 93 2.91 0.04 16.40
N LEU A 94 1.90 0.54 15.69
CA LEU A 94 0.86 1.43 16.23
C LEU A 94 -0.29 0.67 16.92
N GLY A 95 -0.26 -0.67 16.94
CA GLY A 95 -1.35 -1.48 17.49
C GLY A 95 -2.64 -1.47 16.66
N ILE A 96 -2.54 -1.07 15.39
CA ILE A 96 -3.67 -1.01 14.46
C ILE A 96 -3.75 -2.34 13.71
N THR A 97 -4.91 -3.00 13.75
CA THR A 97 -5.11 -4.27 13.04
C THR A 97 -5.35 -4.05 11.55
N THR A 98 -5.05 -5.06 10.73
CA THR A 98 -5.32 -4.97 9.29
C THR A 98 -6.82 -4.88 9.02
N GLU A 99 -7.63 -5.60 9.79
CA GLU A 99 -9.09 -5.58 9.67
C GLU A 99 -9.65 -4.18 9.93
N TYR A 100 -9.08 -3.46 10.90
CA TYR A 100 -9.48 -2.07 11.20
C TYR A 100 -9.11 -1.10 10.07
N LEU A 101 -7.97 -1.32 9.41
CA LEU A 101 -7.54 -0.51 8.26
C LEU A 101 -8.37 -0.75 6.99
N MET A 102 -9.09 -1.86 6.91
CA MET A 102 -9.90 -2.21 5.75
C MET A 102 -11.35 -1.73 5.90
N ASP A 103 -11.73 -1.19 7.07
CA ASP A 103 -13.04 -0.61 7.30
C ASP A 103 -13.05 0.86 6.86
N GLU A 104 -13.79 1.16 5.78
CA GLU A 104 -13.92 2.51 5.22
C GLU A 104 -14.41 3.56 6.24
N ASN A 105 -15.10 3.14 7.29
CA ASN A 105 -15.64 4.00 8.34
C ASN A 105 -14.75 4.06 9.58
N ALA A 106 -13.60 3.38 9.57
CA ALA A 106 -12.67 3.43 10.68
C ALA A 106 -12.19 4.86 10.95
N GLN A 107 -11.91 5.15 12.21
CA GLN A 107 -11.42 6.44 12.65
C GLN A 107 -10.07 6.28 13.32
N SER A 108 -9.11 7.13 12.96
CA SER A 108 -7.79 7.09 13.58
C SER A 108 -7.89 7.12 15.11
N PRO A 109 -7.13 6.27 15.83
CA PRO A 109 -7.06 6.35 17.29
C PRO A 109 -6.39 7.65 17.78
N PHE A 110 -5.70 8.39 16.90
CA PHE A 110 -5.13 9.68 17.23
C PHE A 110 -6.15 10.81 17.16
N TYR A 111 -7.16 10.66 16.29
CA TYR A 111 -8.36 11.48 16.37
C TYR A 111 -9.12 11.08 17.64
N SER A 112 -9.49 12.04 18.48
CA SER A 112 -10.19 11.84 19.78
C SER A 112 -9.34 11.79 21.06
N ILE A 113 -8.00 11.95 21.04
CA ILE A 113 -7.28 12.26 22.30
C ILE A 113 -7.77 13.61 22.90
N ALA A 114 -8.39 14.48 22.08
CA ALA A 114 -9.07 15.70 22.54
C ALA A 114 -10.58 15.52 22.83
N ASN A 115 -11.29 14.64 22.11
CA ASN A 115 -12.76 14.52 22.20
C ASN A 115 -13.26 13.59 23.33
N ASN A 116 -12.41 12.70 23.87
CA ASN A 116 -12.77 11.89 25.04
C ASN A 116 -12.84 12.69 26.36
N ARG A 117 -12.55 14.01 26.32
CA ARG A 117 -12.45 14.88 27.50
C ARG A 117 -13.76 15.60 27.89
N LEU A 118 -14.86 15.37 27.17
CA LEU A 118 -16.18 15.89 27.58
C LEU A 118 -16.98 14.89 28.42
N SER A 119 -16.50 13.65 28.58
CA SER A 119 -17.26 12.59 29.25
C SER A 119 -16.73 12.13 30.60
N GLU A 120 -15.43 12.23 30.92
CA GLU A 120 -14.93 11.65 32.19
C GLU A 120 -13.94 12.55 32.93
N HIS A 121 -14.31 12.80 34.17
CA HIS A 121 -13.63 13.59 35.17
C HIS A 121 -12.48 12.78 35.76
N ASP A 122 -11.30 12.75 35.13
CA ASP A 122 -10.12 12.16 35.79
C ASP A 122 -8.80 12.86 35.47
N ASN A 123 -8.04 12.98 36.55
CA ASN A 123 -6.85 13.80 36.73
C ASN A 123 -5.62 12.93 36.44
N ASP A 124 -5.36 12.58 35.18
CA ASP A 124 -4.05 11.99 34.80
C ASP A 124 -3.65 12.35 33.37
N SER A 125 -2.82 13.37 33.25
CA SER A 125 -2.26 13.85 31.97
C SER A 125 -0.81 13.40 31.77
N SER A 126 -0.27 12.60 32.68
CA SER A 126 1.15 12.23 32.69
C SER A 126 1.47 10.96 31.89
N ASP A 127 0.51 10.05 31.77
CA ASP A 127 0.72 8.74 31.15
C ASP A 127 0.60 8.77 29.60
N ASP A 128 -0.23 9.67 29.05
CA ASP A 128 -0.42 9.82 27.60
C ASP A 128 0.81 10.38 26.89
N ASP A 129 1.49 11.35 27.51
CA ASP A 129 2.74 11.93 26.97
C ASP A 129 3.87 10.88 26.97
N THR A 130 3.85 9.96 27.95
CA THR A 130 4.79 8.83 28.04
C THR A 130 4.52 7.76 26.96
N ALA A 131 3.26 7.54 26.58
CA ALA A 131 2.89 6.63 25.50
C ALA A 131 3.29 7.18 24.12
N LEU A 132 3.06 8.48 23.87
CA LEU A 132 3.46 9.15 22.62
C LEU A 132 4.98 9.25 22.47
N GLN A 133 5.72 9.35 23.57
CA GLN A 133 7.19 9.32 23.55
C GLN A 133 7.77 7.99 23.05
N LYS A 134 7.03 6.88 23.19
CA LYS A 134 7.42 5.55 22.67
C LYS A 134 7.26 5.43 21.15
N ILE A 135 6.49 6.32 20.52
CA ILE A 135 6.33 6.38 19.06
C ILE A 135 7.55 7.06 18.44
N THR A 136 8.07 6.48 17.35
CA THR A 136 9.19 7.07 16.59
C THR A 136 8.82 8.44 16.06
N LEU A 137 9.78 9.36 16.03
CA LEU A 137 9.56 10.77 15.72
C LEU A 137 8.72 10.99 14.45
N ASP A 138 9.03 10.25 13.38
CA ASP A 138 8.36 10.38 12.08
C ASP A 138 6.88 9.94 12.08
N LEU A 139 6.50 9.06 13.02
CA LEU A 139 5.14 8.55 13.18
C LEU A 139 4.35 9.26 14.28
N ARG A 140 4.98 10.15 15.06
CA ARG A 140 4.27 10.87 16.13
C ARG A 140 3.06 11.61 15.56
N PRO A 141 1.89 11.55 16.20
CA PRO A 141 0.69 12.22 15.70
C PRO A 141 0.90 13.72 15.59
N THR A 142 0.51 14.27 14.44
CA THR A 142 0.52 15.71 14.19
C THR A 142 -0.67 16.38 14.85
N PHE A 143 -0.60 17.71 14.99
CA PHE A 143 -1.74 18.48 15.48
C PHE A 143 -3.00 18.25 14.62
N ILE A 144 -2.86 18.19 13.29
CA ILE A 144 -3.98 17.97 12.37
C ILE A 144 -4.64 16.61 12.59
N GLN A 145 -3.86 15.55 12.77
CA GLN A 145 -4.39 14.21 13.09
C GLN A 145 -5.19 14.20 14.41
N ARG A 146 -4.75 14.96 15.42
CA ARG A 146 -5.48 15.06 16.69
C ARG A 146 -6.76 15.89 16.57
N ALA A 147 -6.79 16.85 15.65
CA ALA A 147 -7.86 17.83 15.51
C ALA A 147 -8.96 17.45 14.50
N ARG A 148 -8.67 16.60 13.50
CA ARG A 148 -9.60 16.27 12.41
C ARG A 148 -9.90 14.79 12.34
N ALA A 149 -11.17 14.45 12.13
CA ALA A 149 -11.62 13.10 11.82
C ALA A 149 -10.94 12.61 10.55
N HIS A 150 -10.35 11.42 10.57
CA HIS A 150 -9.68 10.83 9.42
C HIS A 150 -9.55 9.31 9.56
N HIS A 151 -9.42 8.62 8.43
CA HIS A 151 -9.20 7.19 8.40
C HIS A 151 -7.75 6.84 8.85
N PRO A 152 -7.52 5.74 9.60
CA PRO A 152 -6.19 5.39 10.12
C PRO A 152 -5.13 5.11 9.05
N CYS A 153 -5.50 4.93 7.77
CA CYS A 153 -4.54 4.75 6.68
C CYS A 153 -3.56 5.92 6.57
N PHE A 154 -4.00 7.16 6.86
CA PHE A 154 -3.15 8.35 6.80
C PHE A 154 -2.10 8.36 7.91
N ASP A 155 -2.29 7.59 8.99
CA ASP A 155 -1.33 7.51 10.09
C ASP A 155 -0.07 6.71 9.74
N LEU A 156 -0.13 5.93 8.67
CA LEU A 156 0.92 4.96 8.35
C LEU A 156 2.08 5.57 7.56
N MET A 157 1.99 6.83 7.12
CA MET A 157 3.08 7.48 6.38
C MET A 157 4.07 8.17 7.31
N PRO A 158 5.38 7.84 7.26
CA PRO A 158 6.39 8.40 8.18
C PRO A 158 6.86 9.81 7.76
N TRP A 159 5.93 10.66 7.32
CA TRP A 159 6.19 12.04 6.92
C TRP A 159 5.13 12.94 7.54
N PRO A 160 5.44 13.65 8.64
CA PRO A 160 4.47 14.47 9.36
C PRO A 160 3.75 15.52 8.49
N SER A 161 4.48 16.25 7.64
CA SER A 161 3.90 17.24 6.71
C SER A 161 2.92 16.58 5.74
N PHE A 162 3.34 15.47 5.11
CA PHE A 162 2.50 14.70 4.19
C PHE A 162 1.19 14.28 4.84
N ARG A 163 1.23 13.73 6.07
CA ARG A 163 0.02 13.30 6.79
C ARG A 163 -0.91 14.47 7.08
N SER A 164 -0.36 15.58 7.57
CA SER A 164 -1.12 16.80 7.86
C SER A 164 -1.80 17.35 6.62
N ASN A 165 -1.08 17.39 5.50
CA ASN A 165 -1.59 17.89 4.23
C ASN A 165 -2.62 16.95 3.62
N ALA A 166 -2.36 15.64 3.60
CA ALA A 166 -3.29 14.64 3.06
C ALA A 166 -4.64 14.72 3.77
N ILE A 167 -4.63 14.72 5.12
CA ILE A 167 -5.86 14.87 5.92
C ILE A 167 -6.54 16.21 5.63
N THR A 168 -5.77 17.30 5.55
CA THR A 168 -6.33 18.63 5.32
C THR A 168 -7.01 18.75 3.96
N LEU A 169 -6.39 18.20 2.91
CA LEU A 169 -6.83 18.28 1.53
C LEU A 169 -7.94 17.26 1.21
N ALA A 170 -7.95 16.10 1.86
CA ALA A 170 -9.01 15.09 1.71
C ALA A 170 -10.28 15.45 2.50
N SER A 171 -10.15 16.29 3.53
CA SER A 171 -11.27 16.69 4.40
C SER A 171 -11.95 17.98 3.95
N GLY A 172 -13.25 18.10 4.22
CA GLY A 172 -14.02 19.34 4.09
C GLY A 172 -15.18 19.26 3.09
N ALA A 173 -15.90 20.37 2.91
CA ALA A 173 -17.05 20.43 2.00
C ALA A 173 -16.68 20.30 0.52
N SER A 174 -15.42 20.55 0.17
CA SER A 174 -14.88 20.41 -1.19
C SER A 174 -13.46 19.84 -1.10
N PRO A 175 -13.30 18.51 -1.02
CA PRO A 175 -11.99 17.85 -1.02
C PRO A 175 -11.17 18.26 -2.25
N GLN A 176 -9.89 18.54 -2.03
CA GLN A 176 -8.95 18.90 -3.10
C GLN A 176 -8.19 17.69 -3.65
N ILE A 177 -8.21 16.58 -2.91
CA ILE A 177 -7.65 15.30 -3.32
C ILE A 177 -8.67 14.19 -3.09
N ASP A 178 -8.52 13.10 -3.85
CA ASP A 178 -9.19 11.84 -3.62
C ASP A 178 -8.24 10.91 -2.84
N GLU A 179 -8.69 10.45 -1.67
CA GLU A 179 -7.94 9.53 -0.80
C GLU A 179 -7.68 8.17 -1.47
N ASP A 180 -8.67 7.65 -2.20
CA ASP A 180 -8.56 6.35 -2.85
C ASP A 180 -7.54 6.40 -3.99
N ASP A 181 -7.55 7.47 -4.77
CA ASP A 181 -6.58 7.70 -5.85
C ASP A 181 -5.14 7.83 -5.29
N LEU A 182 -4.97 8.52 -4.16
CA LEU A 182 -3.69 8.60 -3.47
C LEU A 182 -3.22 7.21 -3.00
N CYS A 183 -4.11 6.43 -2.40
CA CYS A 183 -3.83 5.08 -1.94
C CYS A 183 -3.43 4.15 -3.09
N ILE A 184 -4.17 4.17 -4.20
CA ILE A 184 -3.90 3.37 -5.40
C ILE A 184 -2.53 3.70 -5.97
N ASP A 185 -2.17 4.99 -6.07
CA ASP A 185 -0.88 5.39 -6.60
C ASP A 185 0.29 4.96 -5.70
N MET A 186 0.12 5.01 -4.38
CA MET A 186 1.12 4.50 -3.43
C MET A 186 1.27 2.97 -3.56
N LEU A 187 0.16 2.23 -3.63
CA LEU A 187 0.14 0.78 -3.84
C LEU A 187 0.77 0.38 -5.20
N SER A 188 0.58 1.21 -6.22
CA SER A 188 1.11 1.02 -7.58
C SER A 188 2.59 1.38 -7.72
N GLY A 189 3.29 1.62 -6.61
CA GLY A 189 4.73 1.88 -6.59
C GLY A 189 5.11 3.35 -6.78
N GLY A 190 4.18 4.28 -6.54
CA GLY A 190 4.48 5.71 -6.45
C GLY A 190 5.46 6.04 -5.33
N VAL A 191 5.48 5.21 -4.27
CA VAL A 191 6.47 5.26 -3.21
C VAL A 191 7.06 3.87 -2.94
N ARG A 192 8.30 3.84 -2.47
CA ARG A 192 9.02 2.60 -2.15
C ARG A 192 9.77 2.76 -0.84
N CYS A 193 9.58 1.80 0.07
CA CYS A 193 10.40 1.69 1.26
C CYS A 193 11.63 0.82 0.96
N TRP A 194 12.80 1.35 1.27
CA TRP A 194 14.07 0.65 1.24
C TRP A 194 14.34 0.01 2.61
N GLY A 195 14.66 -1.27 2.59
CA GLY A 195 15.10 -2.05 3.73
C GLY A 195 16.62 -2.19 3.74
N SER A 196 17.22 -2.16 4.93
CA SER A 196 18.64 -2.47 5.10
C SER A 196 18.82 -3.98 5.29
N GLY A 197 19.55 -4.66 4.38
CA GLY A 197 19.98 -6.05 4.58
C GLY A 197 21.22 -6.18 5.49
N MET A 198 22.01 -5.10 5.57
CA MET A 198 23.12 -4.86 6.48
C MET A 198 22.91 -3.43 6.98
N GLY A 199 22.95 -3.20 8.29
CA GLY A 199 22.47 -1.96 8.93
C GLY A 199 22.91 -0.64 8.26
N SER A 200 22.09 0.39 8.48
CA SER A 200 22.19 1.77 7.98
C SER A 200 23.54 2.12 7.32
N MET A 201 23.54 2.22 5.98
CA MET A 201 24.61 2.93 5.29
C MET A 201 24.47 4.42 5.60
N HIS A 202 25.44 4.96 6.34
CA HIS A 202 25.68 6.36 6.66
C HIS A 202 24.83 7.34 5.81
N GLY A 203 23.69 7.79 6.36
CA GLY A 203 22.89 8.88 5.81
C GLY A 203 21.60 8.53 5.07
N ARG A 204 21.23 7.24 4.89
CA ARG A 204 20.03 6.83 4.13
C ARG A 204 18.88 6.24 4.95
N GLY A 205 18.77 6.63 6.22
CA GLY A 205 17.77 6.08 7.14
C GLY A 205 18.16 4.71 7.69
N ASN A 206 17.36 4.21 8.62
CA ASN A 206 17.57 2.94 9.31
C ASN A 206 17.13 1.72 8.47
N GLY A 207 16.54 1.95 7.28
CA GLY A 207 16.03 0.89 6.41
C GLY A 207 14.79 0.21 7.00
N VAL A 208 13.93 0.99 7.64
CA VAL A 208 12.72 0.56 8.33
C VAL A 208 11.56 1.47 7.93
N PRO A 209 10.32 0.94 7.89
CA PRO A 209 9.21 1.68 7.31
C PRO A 209 8.76 2.88 8.17
N TRP A 210 9.07 2.90 9.46
CA TRP A 210 8.81 4.03 10.37
C TRP A 210 9.92 5.10 10.40
N ASP A 211 10.91 5.04 9.49
CA ASP A 211 11.91 6.09 9.27
C ASP A 211 11.68 6.68 7.88
N GLY A 212 11.23 7.94 7.82
CA GLY A 212 10.85 8.63 6.59
C GLY A 212 11.99 8.77 5.59
N ARG A 213 13.25 8.67 6.03
CA ARG A 213 14.43 8.68 5.15
C ARG A 213 14.66 7.35 4.44
N SER A 214 13.97 6.28 4.86
CA SER A 214 14.00 4.97 4.20
C SER A 214 13.10 4.90 2.98
N TRP A 215 12.38 5.97 2.65
CA TRP A 215 11.40 5.98 1.57
C TRP A 215 11.84 6.83 0.39
N GLU A 216 11.49 6.37 -0.82
CA GLU A 216 11.73 7.08 -2.07
C GLU A 216 10.42 7.18 -2.84
N ALA A 217 10.10 8.39 -3.32
CA ALA A 217 8.94 8.65 -4.17
C ALA A 217 9.36 8.74 -5.64
N MET A 218 8.52 8.24 -6.53
CA MET A 218 8.74 8.32 -7.98
C MET A 218 8.46 9.74 -8.49
N PRO A 219 9.19 10.24 -9.51
CA PRO A 219 8.99 11.59 -10.02
C PRO A 219 7.55 11.91 -10.46
N TRP A 220 6.86 10.94 -11.07
CA TRP A 220 5.46 11.11 -11.49
C TRP A 220 4.51 11.26 -10.29
N PHE A 221 4.80 10.57 -9.19
CA PHE A 221 4.02 10.65 -7.95
C PHE A 221 4.19 12.02 -7.31
N LEU A 222 5.44 12.51 -7.25
CA LEU A 222 5.76 13.84 -6.75
C LEU A 222 5.02 14.94 -7.52
N GLU A 223 4.94 14.83 -8.85
CA GLU A 223 4.25 15.83 -9.67
C GLU A 223 2.73 15.82 -9.45
N LYS A 224 2.10 14.64 -9.41
CA LYS A 224 0.65 14.50 -9.19
C LYS A 224 0.26 14.97 -7.78
N TRP A 225 1.02 14.56 -6.77
CA TRP A 225 0.71 14.79 -5.36
C TRP A 225 1.46 15.98 -4.76
N LYS A 226 1.94 16.90 -5.61
CA LYS A 226 2.72 18.08 -5.20
C LYS A 226 2.05 19.00 -4.19
N LEU A 227 0.72 18.94 -4.03
CA LEU A 227 -0.01 19.67 -2.99
C LEU A 227 0.13 18.99 -1.62
N VAL A 228 0.16 17.66 -1.60
CA VAL A 228 0.33 16.85 -0.38
C VAL A 228 1.77 16.93 0.14
N ILE A 229 2.74 16.96 -0.77
CA ILE A 229 4.18 16.88 -0.45
C ILE A 229 4.78 18.24 -0.06
N ARG A 230 4.03 19.35 -0.12
CA ARG A 230 4.60 20.66 0.23
C ARG A 230 4.98 20.71 1.71
N ASP A 231 6.20 21.17 1.98
CA ASP A 231 6.58 21.65 3.29
C ASP A 231 6.26 23.15 3.33
N ASP A 232 5.44 23.56 4.29
CA ASP A 232 5.12 24.98 4.55
C ASP A 232 6.26 25.69 5.30
#